data_AF-A0A7S0GFG6-F1
#
_entry.id   AF-A0A7S0GFG6-F1
#
_cell.length_a   1.000
_cell.length_b   1.000
_cell.length_c   1.000
_cell.angle_alpha   90.00
_cell.angle_beta   90.00
_cell.angle_gamma   90.00
#
_symmetry.space_group_name_H-M   'P 1'
#
loop_
_entity.id
_entity.type
_entity.pdbx_description
1 polymer ?
#
loop_
_entity_poly.entity_id
_entity_poly.type
_entity_poly.pdbx_seq_one_letter_code
_entity_poly.pdbx_strand_id
1 'polypeptide(L)'
;GESMTVDDFFTFSLAKSTYDMWVAGSQEMAIIMLILSGIWPYVKQFISLALWFTPPEKVSIQRRGSIFLLLDSLGKWSMFDIFITVLSIVSFRVTIESPTEFSFIPSNFYFVDLITVPLWGLYANMSAQIISQISSHFIIYYHRKVVDASLKRRQFSDRVKQSRSTDNNGIIAVHMDRPPSPLETNKGVVSKKSCALNKEASEKTVETALMTSTVVATAVDLKDVDQSMHDTSNKNTTSDNMSESRVCLCNYQFALEGRQEGQIVHARPAASFLAALAGGLGFILIILGSMMPSIGLETLGLVGLAVEAGQSGAAAKNYYSVFSIINALWNQALFLDTSNHYIGHAVIIIVFVVTGFIVPIFQIFTLLVMWFIPLKNSRRNQLHVFNEILEAWQYLQVFLLALIVACWQLGQMSEYLLNGYCKPLNDIFNTMAYYQLLSISDAQCLYLKATLEPGALALFIGSMMLNILNHFVMHATMQHKKITDTWKHVTNWDSFTQDSARNRTILNRREKDDLIKAVHIVRPQFTDIYRYLLEYENK
;
A
#
# COMPACT_ATOMS: atom_id res chain seq x y z
N GLY A 1 0.95 -31.35 -37.44
CA GLY A 1 -0.35 -31.71 -36.84
C GLY A 1 -1.27 -30.52 -37.00
N GLU A 2 -2.57 -30.77 -37.14
CA GLU A 2 -3.59 -29.73 -37.08
C GLU A 2 -3.84 -29.39 -35.60
N SER A 3 -3.82 -28.10 -35.22
CA SER A 3 -4.08 -27.69 -33.85
C SER A 3 -5.58 -27.64 -33.61
N MET A 4 -6.09 -28.52 -32.74
CA MET A 4 -7.48 -28.48 -32.27
C MET A 4 -7.53 -27.76 -30.92
N THR A 5 -8.23 -26.63 -30.86
CA THR A 5 -8.54 -25.95 -29.60
C THR A 5 -9.93 -26.38 -29.13
N VAL A 6 -10.02 -26.80 -27.88
CA VAL A 6 -11.31 -27.08 -27.22
C VAL A 6 -11.54 -25.97 -26.21
N ASP A 7 -12.35 -24.99 -26.60
CA ASP A 7 -12.70 -23.87 -25.73
C ASP A 7 -13.72 -24.30 -24.68
N ASP A 8 -13.71 -23.62 -23.52
CA ASP A 8 -14.68 -23.79 -22.43
C ASP A 8 -14.83 -25.23 -21.89
N PHE A 9 -13.75 -26.02 -21.89
CA PHE A 9 -13.74 -27.36 -21.27
C PHE A 9 -14.23 -27.33 -19.81
N PHE A 10 -13.86 -26.27 -19.08
CA PHE A 10 -14.39 -25.99 -17.75
C PHE A 10 -14.36 -24.49 -17.44
N THR A 11 -15.49 -23.93 -17.00
CA THR A 11 -15.58 -22.51 -16.64
C THR A 11 -15.43 -22.31 -15.14
N PHE A 12 -14.36 -21.63 -14.72
CA PHE A 12 -14.21 -21.20 -13.33
C PHE A 12 -14.98 -19.89 -13.08
N SER A 13 -15.83 -19.89 -12.05
CA SER A 13 -16.39 -18.65 -11.50
C SER A 13 -16.23 -18.65 -10.00
N LEU A 14 -15.99 -17.48 -9.40
CA LEU A 14 -15.86 -17.32 -7.95
C LEU A 14 -17.03 -17.99 -7.20
N ALA A 15 -18.26 -17.77 -7.65
CA ALA A 15 -19.47 -18.34 -7.05
C ALA A 15 -19.51 -19.87 -7.17
N LYS A 16 -19.17 -20.42 -8.34
CA LYS A 16 -19.16 -21.87 -8.57
C LYS A 16 -18.05 -22.55 -7.76
N SER A 17 -16.84 -22.00 -7.78
CA SER A 17 -15.72 -22.45 -6.97
C SER A 17 -16.06 -22.45 -5.47
N THR A 18 -16.70 -21.40 -4.98
CA THR A 18 -17.12 -21.32 -3.56
C THR A 18 -18.16 -22.40 -3.23
N TYR A 19 -19.13 -22.64 -4.12
CA TYR A 19 -20.13 -23.69 -3.94
C TYR A 19 -19.50 -25.09 -3.95
N ASP A 20 -18.60 -25.35 -4.90
CA ASP A 20 -17.95 -26.65 -5.03
C ASP A 20 -17.05 -26.92 -3.81
N MET A 21 -16.30 -25.92 -3.32
CA MET A 21 -15.55 -26.00 -2.07
C MET A 21 -16.44 -26.25 -0.85
N TRP A 22 -17.63 -25.64 -0.82
CA TRP A 22 -18.60 -25.85 0.26
C TRP A 22 -19.09 -27.30 0.28
N VAL A 23 -19.44 -27.84 -0.88
CA VAL A 23 -19.89 -29.23 -1.03
C VAL A 23 -18.74 -30.22 -0.75
N ALA A 24 -17.50 -29.83 -1.01
CA ALA A 24 -16.28 -30.59 -0.68
C ALA A 24 -16.00 -30.72 0.82
N GLY A 25 -16.80 -30.08 1.68
CA GLY A 25 -16.55 -30.03 3.11
C GLY A 25 -15.50 -28.98 3.53
N SER A 26 -14.99 -28.17 2.60
CA SER A 26 -14.04 -27.08 2.85
C SER A 26 -14.75 -25.77 3.14
N GLN A 27 -15.68 -25.81 4.10
CA GLN A 27 -16.58 -24.70 4.39
C GLN A 27 -15.83 -23.45 4.86
N GLU A 28 -14.77 -23.62 5.64
CA GLU A 28 -13.95 -22.52 6.14
C GLU A 28 -13.31 -21.70 5.01
N MET A 29 -12.73 -22.37 4.01
CA MET A 29 -12.09 -21.71 2.87
C MET A 29 -13.10 -21.04 1.95
N ALA A 30 -14.25 -21.68 1.74
CA ALA A 30 -15.36 -21.09 0.99
C ALA A 30 -15.86 -19.78 1.64
N ILE A 31 -15.97 -19.74 2.99
CA ILE A 31 -16.36 -18.53 3.72
C ILE A 31 -15.31 -17.43 3.55
N ILE A 32 -14.01 -17.75 3.70
CA ILE A 32 -12.93 -16.78 3.55
C ILE A 32 -12.94 -16.18 2.14
N MET A 33 -13.06 -17.01 1.11
CA MET A 33 -13.10 -16.58 -0.28
C MET A 33 -14.33 -15.68 -0.56
N LEU A 34 -15.51 -16.07 -0.06
CA LEU A 34 -16.74 -15.28 -0.23
C LEU A 34 -16.67 -13.93 0.49
N ILE A 35 -16.10 -13.87 1.69
CA ILE A 35 -15.96 -12.62 2.45
C ILE A 35 -14.90 -11.71 1.81
N LEU A 36 -13.69 -12.22 1.58
CA LEU A 36 -12.54 -11.40 1.13
C LEU A 36 -12.63 -11.01 -0.35
N SER A 37 -13.05 -11.92 -1.22
CA SER A 37 -13.14 -11.66 -2.67
C SER A 37 -14.52 -11.14 -3.09
N GLY A 38 -15.59 -11.61 -2.43
CA GLY A 38 -16.97 -11.28 -2.78
C GLY A 38 -17.48 -10.05 -2.05
N ILE A 39 -17.78 -10.18 -0.76
CA ILE A 39 -18.51 -9.16 0.02
C ILE A 39 -17.66 -7.90 0.26
N TRP A 40 -16.39 -8.08 0.60
CA TRP A 40 -15.55 -7.01 1.10
C TRP A 40 -15.36 -5.82 0.14
N PRO A 41 -15.04 -6.01 -1.14
CA PRO A 41 -14.90 -4.90 -2.08
C PRO A 41 -16.15 -4.02 -2.18
N TYR A 42 -17.34 -4.64 -2.20
CA TYR A 42 -18.60 -3.91 -2.27
C TYR A 42 -18.92 -3.18 -0.97
N VAL A 43 -18.69 -3.81 0.18
CA VAL A 43 -18.88 -3.17 1.49
C VAL A 43 -17.96 -1.95 1.63
N LYS A 44 -16.68 -2.08 1.26
CA LYS A 44 -15.74 -0.97 1.25
C LYS A 44 -16.26 0.19 0.39
N GLN A 45 -16.66 -0.10 -0.84
CA GLN A 45 -17.12 0.93 -1.77
C GLN A 45 -18.40 1.62 -1.28
N PHE A 46 -19.33 0.86 -0.71
CA PHE A 46 -20.56 1.40 -0.15
C PHE A 46 -20.30 2.32 1.04
N ILE A 47 -19.46 1.89 2.00
CA ILE A 47 -19.14 2.72 3.18
C ILE A 47 -18.41 3.99 2.76
N SER A 48 -17.44 3.90 1.84
CA SER A 48 -16.73 5.07 1.31
C SER A 48 -17.69 6.08 0.67
N LEU A 49 -18.64 5.60 -0.13
CA LEU A 49 -19.65 6.43 -0.78
C LEU A 49 -20.61 7.05 0.24
N ALA A 50 -21.14 6.26 1.18
CA ALA A 50 -22.05 6.73 2.21
C ALA A 50 -21.41 7.80 3.09
N LEU A 51 -20.15 7.60 3.52
CA LEU A 51 -19.42 8.58 4.32
C LEU A 51 -19.03 9.83 3.53
N TRP A 52 -18.86 9.73 2.21
CA TRP A 52 -18.59 10.89 1.37
C TRP A 52 -19.74 11.90 1.40
N PHE A 53 -20.98 11.41 1.27
CA PHE A 53 -22.19 12.23 1.25
C PHE A 53 -22.79 12.55 2.63
N THR A 54 -22.28 11.94 3.70
CA THR A 54 -22.82 12.18 5.04
C THR A 54 -22.36 13.52 5.61
N PRO A 55 -23.28 14.40 6.06
CA PRO A 55 -22.93 15.67 6.68
C PRO A 55 -22.29 15.47 8.07
N PRO A 56 -21.47 16.43 8.54
CA PRO A 56 -20.78 16.35 9.84
C PRO A 56 -21.72 16.33 11.06
N GLU A 57 -23.02 16.59 10.86
CA GLU A 57 -24.06 16.48 11.90
C GLU A 57 -24.31 15.03 12.32
N LYS A 58 -24.20 14.07 11.39
CA LYS A 58 -24.47 12.64 11.68
C LYS A 58 -23.23 11.88 12.13
N VAL A 59 -22.06 12.23 11.61
CA VAL A 59 -20.79 11.56 11.92
C VAL A 59 -19.75 12.60 12.30
N SER A 60 -19.16 12.43 13.48
CA SER A 60 -18.10 13.33 13.94
C SER A 60 -16.89 13.28 13.01
N ILE A 61 -16.24 14.43 12.82
CA ILE A 61 -15.10 14.62 11.92
C ILE A 61 -13.98 13.61 12.22
N GLN A 62 -13.71 13.37 13.51
CA GLN A 62 -12.68 12.44 13.98
C GLN A 62 -13.02 10.98 13.60
N ARG A 63 -14.28 10.55 13.81
CA ARG A 63 -14.72 9.20 13.45
C ARG A 63 -14.69 9.00 11.95
N ARG A 64 -15.16 9.98 11.17
CA ARG A 64 -15.11 9.95 9.70
C ARG A 64 -13.67 9.77 9.19
N GLY A 65 -12.73 10.56 9.71
CA GLY A 65 -11.31 10.42 9.37
C GLY A 65 -10.72 9.06 9.75
N SER A 66 -11.01 8.58 10.95
CA SER A 66 -10.58 7.24 11.39
C SER A 66 -11.16 6.12 10.53
N ILE A 67 -12.42 6.20 10.13
CA ILE A 67 -13.04 5.17 9.27
C ILE A 67 -12.40 5.19 7.88
N PHE A 68 -12.14 6.36 7.28
CA PHE A 68 -11.45 6.39 5.98
C PHE A 68 -10.04 5.81 6.05
N LEU A 69 -9.27 6.11 7.10
CA LEU A 69 -7.95 5.51 7.30
C LEU A 69 -8.03 3.99 7.52
N LEU A 70 -9.04 3.53 8.26
CA LEU A 70 -9.29 2.11 8.44
C LEU A 70 -9.64 1.43 7.11
N LEU A 71 -10.57 2.00 6.31
CA LEU A 71 -10.97 1.47 5.02
C LEU A 71 -9.83 1.43 3.99
N ASP A 72 -8.92 2.40 4.04
CA ASP A 72 -7.74 2.44 3.19
C ASP A 72 -6.73 1.34 3.56
N SER A 73 -6.40 1.23 4.85
CA SER A 73 -5.54 0.15 5.37
C SER A 73 -6.11 -1.24 5.10
N LEU A 74 -7.43 -1.36 5.18
CA LEU A 74 -8.17 -2.57 4.88
C LEU A 74 -8.39 -2.81 3.38
N GLY A 75 -8.17 -1.78 2.57
CA GLY A 75 -8.33 -1.81 1.13
C GLY A 75 -7.38 -2.79 0.46
N LYS A 76 -6.15 -2.97 0.96
CA LYS A 76 -5.17 -3.91 0.39
C LYS A 76 -5.68 -5.35 0.29
N TRP A 77 -6.56 -5.76 1.22
CA TRP A 77 -7.11 -7.11 1.26
C TRP A 77 -8.08 -7.39 0.10
N SER A 78 -8.62 -6.37 -0.57
CA SER A 78 -9.46 -6.58 -1.75
C SER A 78 -8.68 -7.06 -2.98
N MET A 79 -7.34 -6.98 -2.95
CA MET A 79 -6.46 -7.51 -4.01
C MET A 79 -6.17 -9.01 -3.85
N PHE A 80 -6.64 -9.63 -2.77
CA PHE A 80 -6.46 -11.05 -2.50
C PHE A 80 -6.93 -11.93 -3.68
N ASP A 81 -8.09 -11.62 -4.26
CA ASP A 81 -8.68 -12.34 -5.39
C ASP A 81 -7.79 -12.35 -6.64
N ILE A 82 -7.11 -11.23 -6.90
CA ILE A 82 -6.21 -11.09 -8.05
C ILE A 82 -4.99 -12.01 -7.87
N PHE A 83 -4.45 -12.12 -6.65
CA PHE A 83 -3.34 -13.04 -6.38
C PHE A 83 -3.77 -14.50 -6.47
N ILE A 84 -4.96 -14.86 -5.95
CA ILE A 84 -5.51 -16.22 -6.11
C ILE A 84 -5.70 -16.54 -7.60
N THR A 85 -6.14 -15.59 -8.39
CA THR A 85 -6.26 -15.75 -9.84
C THR A 85 -4.91 -16.02 -10.48
N VAL A 86 -3.89 -15.20 -10.19
CA VAL A 86 -2.53 -15.38 -10.72
C VAL A 86 -2.00 -16.77 -10.39
N LEU A 87 -2.16 -17.19 -9.13
CA LEU A 87 -1.74 -18.51 -8.69
C LEU A 87 -2.54 -19.62 -9.38
N SER A 88 -3.85 -19.45 -9.59
CA SER A 88 -4.67 -20.42 -10.31
C SER A 88 -4.26 -20.56 -11.77
N ILE A 89 -4.01 -19.45 -12.46
CA ILE A 89 -3.54 -19.45 -13.87
C ILE A 89 -2.25 -20.26 -14.01
N VAL A 90 -1.29 -20.06 -13.10
CA VAL A 90 -0.03 -20.80 -13.11
C VAL A 90 -0.20 -22.26 -12.65
N SER A 91 -1.06 -22.51 -11.66
CA SER A 91 -1.22 -23.85 -11.08
C SER A 91 -1.95 -24.83 -11.99
N PHE A 92 -2.94 -24.36 -12.73
CA PHE A 92 -3.73 -25.20 -13.64
C PHE A 92 -3.13 -25.29 -15.04
N ARG A 93 -1.92 -24.74 -15.25
CA ARG A 93 -1.20 -24.91 -16.50
C ARG A 93 -0.53 -26.27 -16.54
N VAL A 94 -1.01 -27.17 -17.39
CA VAL A 94 -0.46 -28.52 -17.55
C VAL A 94 -0.11 -28.78 -19.00
N THR A 95 1.18 -29.01 -19.27
CA THR A 95 1.71 -29.32 -20.60
C THR A 95 2.10 -30.79 -20.67
N ILE A 96 1.46 -31.55 -21.55
CA ILE A 96 1.77 -32.96 -21.83
C ILE A 96 2.46 -33.03 -23.20
N GLU A 97 3.69 -33.52 -23.20
CA GLU A 97 4.48 -33.73 -24.42
C GLU A 97 4.60 -35.23 -24.73
N SER A 98 4.69 -35.59 -26.01
CA SER A 98 4.88 -36.99 -26.38
C SER A 98 6.24 -37.53 -25.91
N PRO A 99 6.30 -38.72 -25.28
CA PRO A 99 7.56 -39.32 -24.84
C PRO A 99 8.49 -39.57 -26.02
N THR A 100 9.75 -39.16 -25.90
CA THR A 100 10.76 -39.28 -26.97
C THR A 100 11.57 -40.59 -26.90
N GLU A 101 11.45 -41.33 -25.79
CA GLU A 101 12.23 -42.55 -25.55
C GLU A 101 11.69 -43.79 -26.26
N PHE A 102 10.39 -43.82 -26.55
CA PHE A 102 9.78 -44.95 -27.24
C PHE A 102 9.95 -44.81 -28.75
N SER A 103 10.82 -45.63 -29.33
CA SER A 103 11.09 -45.68 -30.78
C SER A 103 9.87 -45.99 -31.66
N PHE A 104 8.76 -46.45 -31.06
CA PHE A 104 7.47 -46.70 -31.71
C PHE A 104 6.64 -45.42 -31.91
N ILE A 105 6.81 -44.39 -31.08
CA ILE A 105 6.04 -43.14 -31.16
C ILE A 105 6.90 -42.10 -31.89
N PRO A 106 6.43 -41.51 -33.01
CA PRO A 106 7.15 -40.41 -33.66
C PRO A 106 7.38 -39.26 -32.68
N SER A 107 8.53 -38.58 -32.77
CA SER A 107 8.78 -37.39 -31.97
C SER A 107 7.73 -36.32 -32.25
N ASN A 108 7.25 -35.66 -31.18
CA ASN A 108 6.18 -34.65 -31.22
C ASN A 108 4.85 -35.17 -31.82
N PHE A 109 4.49 -36.44 -31.58
CA PHE A 109 3.24 -37.00 -32.07
C PHE A 109 2.00 -36.26 -31.54
N TYR A 110 2.03 -35.90 -30.25
CA TYR A 110 0.98 -35.13 -29.59
C TYR A 110 1.57 -34.11 -28.62
N PHE A 111 0.86 -33.00 -28.48
CA PHE A 111 1.14 -31.93 -27.54
C PHE A 111 -0.19 -31.43 -27.01
N VAL A 112 -0.41 -31.52 -25.70
CA VAL A 112 -1.65 -31.07 -25.05
C VAL A 112 -1.28 -30.03 -24.00
N ASP A 113 -1.75 -28.79 -24.17
CA ASP A 113 -1.57 -27.71 -23.20
C ASP A 113 -2.92 -27.36 -22.60
N LEU A 114 -3.12 -27.68 -21.33
CA LEU A 114 -4.27 -27.26 -20.54
C LEU A 114 -3.93 -25.92 -19.90
N ILE A 115 -4.64 -24.87 -20.28
CA ILE A 115 -4.43 -23.50 -19.78
C ILE A 115 -5.70 -22.92 -19.19
N THR A 116 -5.56 -22.08 -18.17
CA THR A 116 -6.68 -21.35 -17.57
C THR A 116 -6.71 -19.92 -18.09
N VAL A 117 -7.73 -19.57 -18.86
CA VAL A 117 -7.87 -18.23 -19.46
C VAL A 117 -8.80 -17.36 -18.59
N PRO A 118 -8.34 -16.19 -18.11
CA PRO A 118 -9.20 -15.25 -17.39
C PRO A 118 -10.26 -14.62 -18.30
N LEU A 119 -11.50 -14.59 -17.82
CA LEU A 119 -12.65 -13.97 -18.49
C LEU A 119 -12.77 -12.48 -18.14
N TRP A 120 -13.57 -11.74 -18.93
CA TRP A 120 -13.81 -10.31 -18.78
C TRP A 120 -14.20 -9.86 -17.36
N GLY A 121 -14.99 -10.65 -16.64
CA GLY A 121 -15.42 -10.34 -15.27
C GLY A 121 -14.23 -10.17 -14.32
N LEU A 122 -13.15 -10.90 -14.55
CA LEU A 122 -11.95 -10.84 -13.74
C LEU A 122 -11.16 -9.55 -13.98
N TYR A 123 -11.01 -9.17 -15.24
CA TYR A 123 -10.39 -7.90 -15.61
C TYR A 123 -11.18 -6.70 -15.08
N ALA A 124 -12.52 -6.76 -15.19
CA ALA A 124 -13.40 -5.74 -14.63
C ALA A 124 -13.26 -5.64 -13.10
N ASN A 125 -13.20 -6.77 -12.39
CA ASN A 125 -12.96 -6.79 -10.95
C ASN A 125 -11.61 -6.11 -10.61
N MET A 126 -10.54 -6.49 -11.29
CA MET A 126 -9.21 -5.89 -11.09
C MET A 126 -9.21 -4.38 -11.32
N SER A 127 -9.79 -3.90 -12.43
CA SER A 127 -9.91 -2.47 -12.70
C SER A 127 -10.71 -1.74 -11.63
N ALA A 128 -11.81 -2.33 -11.16
CA ALA A 128 -12.60 -1.77 -10.07
C ALA A 128 -11.80 -1.67 -8.76
N GLN A 129 -10.98 -2.66 -8.42
CA GLN A 129 -10.12 -2.60 -7.24
C GLN A 129 -9.08 -1.47 -7.35
N ILE A 130 -8.42 -1.33 -8.50
CA ILE A 130 -7.44 -0.25 -8.73
C ILE A 130 -8.11 1.12 -8.58
N ILE A 131 -9.27 1.32 -9.21
CA ILE A 131 -10.05 2.56 -9.11
C ILE A 131 -10.46 2.80 -7.65
N SER A 132 -10.87 1.76 -6.92
CA SER A 132 -11.24 1.88 -5.50
C SER A 132 -10.07 2.36 -4.64
N GLN A 133 -8.85 1.85 -4.83
CA GLN A 133 -7.66 2.32 -4.08
C GLN A 133 -7.33 3.77 -4.40
N ILE A 134 -7.32 4.13 -5.69
CA ILE A 134 -7.06 5.50 -6.14
C ILE A 134 -8.10 6.45 -5.51
N SER A 135 -9.39 6.08 -5.55
CA SER A 135 -10.46 6.89 -4.98
C SER A 135 -10.32 7.08 -3.46
N SER A 136 -9.82 6.08 -2.74
CA SER A 136 -9.62 6.14 -1.29
C SER A 136 -8.60 7.22 -0.91
N HIS A 137 -7.49 7.31 -1.65
CA HIS A 137 -6.49 8.37 -1.46
C HIS A 137 -7.03 9.76 -1.76
N PHE A 138 -7.79 9.91 -2.84
CA PHE A 138 -8.44 11.19 -3.17
C PHE A 138 -9.39 11.63 -2.05
N ILE A 139 -10.20 10.71 -1.54
CA ILE A 139 -11.15 10.98 -0.45
C ILE A 139 -10.42 11.43 0.82
N ILE A 140 -9.35 10.72 1.22
CA ILE A 140 -8.56 11.05 2.41
C ILE A 140 -7.87 12.40 2.25
N TYR A 141 -7.29 12.69 1.08
CA TYR A 141 -6.64 13.96 0.80
C TYR A 141 -7.60 15.15 0.96
N TYR A 142 -8.77 15.09 0.33
CA TYR A 142 -9.76 16.15 0.44
C TYR A 142 -10.33 16.26 1.85
N HIS A 143 -10.56 15.13 2.53
CA HIS A 143 -10.99 15.13 3.92
C HIS A 143 -9.98 15.87 4.82
N ARG A 144 -8.69 15.50 4.76
CA ARG A 144 -7.62 16.16 5.54
C ARG A 144 -7.53 17.66 5.22
N LYS A 145 -7.59 18.04 3.94
CA LYS A 145 -7.54 19.45 3.50
C LYS A 145 -8.70 20.29 4.07
N VAL A 146 -9.92 19.76 4.06
CA VAL A 146 -11.10 20.46 4.61
C VAL A 146 -11.01 20.58 6.13
N VAL A 147 -10.55 19.53 6.81
CA VAL A 147 -10.35 19.55 8.27
C VAL A 147 -9.33 20.61 8.64
N ASP A 148 -8.17 20.66 8.00
CA ASP A 148 -7.12 21.65 8.28
C ASP A 148 -7.61 23.09 8.03
N ALA A 149 -8.34 23.33 6.94
CA ALA A 149 -8.92 24.64 6.65
C ALA A 149 -9.94 25.07 7.72
N SER A 150 -10.76 24.13 8.20
CA SER A 150 -11.77 24.39 9.23
C SER A 150 -11.15 24.66 10.61
N LEU A 151 -10.08 23.94 10.96
CA LEU A 151 -9.33 24.16 12.20
C LEU A 151 -8.68 25.55 12.22
N LYS A 152 -8.05 25.97 11.11
CA LYS A 152 -7.49 27.32 10.95
C LYS A 152 -8.56 28.39 11.12
N ARG A 153 -9.75 28.20 10.54
CA ARG A 153 -10.87 29.15 10.66
C ARG A 153 -11.41 29.23 12.09
N ARG A 154 -11.53 28.11 12.80
CA ARG A 154 -11.94 28.09 14.22
C ARG A 154 -10.92 28.83 15.09
N GLN A 155 -9.64 28.50 14.95
CA GLN A 155 -8.57 29.20 15.68
C GLN A 155 -8.58 30.72 15.42
N PHE A 156 -8.81 31.15 14.18
CA PHE A 156 -8.97 32.56 13.85
C PHE A 156 -10.19 33.19 14.52
N SER A 157 -11.35 32.53 14.49
CA SER A 157 -12.56 33.02 15.16
C SER A 157 -12.38 33.14 16.67
N ASP A 158 -11.70 32.18 17.30
CA ASP A 158 -11.43 32.19 18.74
C ASP A 158 -10.47 33.34 19.09
N ARG A 159 -9.46 33.60 18.24
CA ARG A 159 -8.58 34.78 18.36
C ARG A 159 -9.36 36.10 18.31
N VAL A 160 -10.30 36.25 17.36
CA VAL A 160 -11.13 37.46 17.23
C VAL A 160 -12.03 37.67 18.45
N LYS A 161 -12.65 36.61 18.97
CA LYS A 161 -13.48 36.68 20.18
C LYS A 161 -12.66 37.09 21.41
N GLN A 162 -11.45 36.54 21.55
CA GLN A 162 -10.57 36.86 22.66
C GLN A 162 -10.14 38.34 22.63
N SER A 163 -9.80 38.87 21.44
CA SER A 163 -9.48 40.29 21.25
C SER A 163 -10.65 41.18 21.71
N ARG A 164 -11.87 40.92 21.22
CA ARG A 164 -13.06 41.72 21.57
C ARG A 164 -13.43 41.65 23.05
N SER A 165 -13.25 40.50 23.71
CA SER A 165 -13.50 40.38 25.14
C SER A 165 -12.59 41.28 25.97
N THR A 166 -11.40 41.61 25.44
CA THR A 166 -10.48 42.48 26.16
C THR A 166 -10.76 43.96 25.93
N ASP A 167 -11.21 44.34 24.74
CA ASP A 167 -11.57 45.74 24.44
C ASP A 167 -12.74 46.23 25.31
N ASN A 168 -13.67 45.33 25.69
CA ASN A 168 -14.77 45.64 26.61
C ASN A 168 -14.32 45.95 28.06
N ASN A 169 -13.08 45.62 28.44
CA ASN A 169 -12.49 46.01 29.72
C ASN A 169 -11.64 47.30 29.63
N GLY A 170 -11.78 48.05 28.53
CA GLY A 170 -11.22 49.38 28.34
C GLY A 170 -9.87 49.39 27.62
N ILE A 171 -9.90 49.63 26.29
CA ILE A 171 -9.12 50.63 25.52
C ILE A 171 -9.21 50.32 24.01
N ILE A 172 -9.72 51.31 23.27
CA ILE A 172 -9.63 51.67 21.83
C ILE A 172 -9.58 50.54 20.78
N ALA A 173 -10.66 50.48 19.99
CA ALA A 173 -10.76 49.75 18.73
C ALA A 173 -9.68 50.21 17.71
N VAL A 174 -8.81 49.30 17.29
CA VAL A 174 -7.98 49.49 16.10
C VAL A 174 -8.75 48.93 14.90
N HIS A 175 -9.05 49.81 13.95
CA HIS A 175 -9.59 49.48 12.64
C HIS A 175 -8.61 48.56 11.91
N MET A 176 -9.01 47.35 11.55
CA MET A 176 -8.29 46.51 10.58
C MET A 176 -9.26 46.02 9.50
N ASP A 177 -8.81 46.15 8.26
CA ASP A 177 -9.56 46.00 7.03
C ASP A 177 -10.21 44.62 6.86
N ARG A 178 -11.41 44.64 6.26
CA ARG A 178 -12.10 43.43 5.80
C ARG A 178 -11.28 42.75 4.69
N PRO A 179 -11.15 41.41 4.69
CA PRO A 179 -10.76 40.70 3.48
C PRO A 179 -11.87 40.85 2.42
N PRO A 180 -11.55 40.84 1.11
CA PRO A 180 -12.53 41.10 0.07
C PRO A 180 -13.53 39.94 -0.03
N SER A 181 -14.82 40.27 -0.02
CA SER A 181 -15.91 39.37 -0.39
C SER A 181 -16.08 39.32 -1.91
N PRO A 182 -16.56 38.21 -2.50
CA PRO A 182 -16.83 38.14 -3.93
C PRO A 182 -18.15 38.86 -4.28
N LEU A 183 -18.04 39.77 -5.26
CA LEU A 183 -19.02 40.21 -6.26
C LEU A 183 -20.53 40.12 -5.94
N GLU A 184 -21.18 41.29 -5.87
CA GLU A 184 -22.55 41.47 -6.37
C GLU A 184 -22.67 42.72 -7.26
N THR A 185 -23.40 42.52 -8.35
CA THR A 185 -23.70 43.38 -9.50
C THR A 185 -24.68 44.52 -9.20
N ASN A 186 -24.48 45.73 -9.75
CA ASN A 186 -25.43 46.36 -10.69
C ASN A 186 -25.00 47.75 -11.21
N LYS A 187 -25.09 47.86 -12.56
CA LYS A 187 -25.59 48.97 -13.40
C LYS A 187 -25.09 50.41 -13.19
N GLY A 188 -24.38 50.91 -14.20
CA GLY A 188 -24.90 52.05 -14.97
C GLY A 188 -23.96 53.23 -15.24
N VAL A 189 -23.69 53.45 -16.54
CA VAL A 189 -23.45 54.74 -17.24
C VAL A 189 -21.98 55.20 -17.49
N VAL A 190 -21.53 54.85 -18.72
CA VAL A 190 -20.83 55.68 -19.74
C VAL A 190 -19.47 56.33 -19.42
N SER A 191 -18.38 55.86 -20.06
CA SER A 191 -17.88 56.41 -21.34
C SER A 191 -16.57 55.74 -21.83
N LYS A 192 -16.45 55.71 -23.16
CA LYS A 192 -15.53 55.02 -24.09
C LYS A 192 -14.02 55.38 -24.04
N LYS A 193 -13.26 54.48 -24.71
CA LYS A 193 -11.90 54.53 -25.31
C LYS A 193 -10.80 53.98 -24.38
N SER A 194 -9.92 53.03 -24.77
CA SER A 194 -9.44 52.59 -26.09
C SER A 194 -8.78 51.20 -26.02
N CYS A 195 -8.85 50.47 -27.14
CA CYS A 195 -8.16 49.26 -27.66
C CYS A 195 -7.38 48.33 -26.69
N ALA A 196 -7.68 47.02 -26.62
CA ALA A 196 -7.58 45.98 -27.67
C ALA A 196 -6.14 45.67 -28.10
N LEU A 197 -5.61 44.54 -27.61
CA LEU A 197 -4.71 43.66 -28.35
C LEU A 197 -4.60 42.29 -27.65
N ASN A 198 -4.84 41.25 -28.44
CA ASN A 198 -4.54 39.82 -28.24
C ASN A 198 -5.38 39.01 -27.26
N LYS A 199 -6.56 38.63 -27.76
CA LYS A 199 -7.21 37.35 -27.48
C LYS A 199 -7.21 36.55 -28.79
N GLU A 200 -6.20 35.69 -28.98
CA GLU A 200 -6.22 34.51 -29.87
C GLU A 200 -4.84 33.85 -29.84
N ALA A 201 -4.65 32.93 -28.90
CA ALA A 201 -3.71 31.83 -29.02
C ALA A 201 -4.07 30.76 -27.98
N SER A 202 -4.84 29.76 -28.42
CA SER A 202 -4.60 28.34 -28.10
C SER A 202 -4.79 27.95 -26.63
N GLU A 203 -5.93 27.47 -26.11
CA GLU A 203 -6.85 26.44 -26.62
C GLU A 203 -6.15 25.25 -27.29
N LYS A 204 -5.08 24.73 -26.64
CA LYS A 204 -4.45 23.44 -26.98
C LYS A 204 -3.56 22.83 -25.89
N THR A 205 -3.73 23.17 -24.61
CA THR A 205 -2.83 22.71 -23.52
C THR A 205 -3.52 21.87 -22.44
N VAL A 206 -4.77 21.44 -22.65
CA VAL A 206 -5.56 20.74 -21.61
C VAL A 206 -5.60 19.20 -21.80
N GLU A 207 -5.08 18.67 -22.90
CA GLU A 207 -5.17 17.22 -23.20
C GLU A 207 -3.85 16.43 -23.10
N THR A 208 -2.74 17.04 -22.69
CA THR A 208 -1.41 16.38 -22.66
C THR A 208 -0.73 16.40 -21.29
N ALA A 209 -1.50 16.56 -20.21
CA ALA A 209 -1.01 16.45 -18.83
C ALA A 209 -1.40 15.12 -18.14
N LEU A 210 -2.10 14.25 -18.87
CA LEU A 210 -2.68 13.01 -18.36
C LEU A 210 -1.95 11.78 -18.94
N MET A 211 -0.62 11.66 -18.83
CA MET A 211 0.13 10.40 -19.10
C MET A 211 1.60 10.37 -18.63
N THR A 212 2.08 11.33 -17.84
CA THR A 212 3.47 11.30 -17.31
C THR A 212 3.51 11.64 -15.82
N SER A 213 2.98 10.73 -14.99
CA SER A 213 3.25 10.70 -13.55
C SER A 213 3.66 9.28 -13.14
N THR A 214 4.65 8.75 -13.83
CA THR A 214 5.44 7.61 -13.39
C THR A 214 6.80 7.77 -14.06
N VAL A 215 7.85 7.47 -13.29
CA VAL A 215 9.28 7.55 -13.67
C VAL A 215 9.95 8.92 -13.41
N VAL A 216 11.09 8.83 -12.71
CA VAL A 216 12.07 9.87 -12.32
C VAL A 216 11.77 10.68 -11.05
N ALA A 217 12.06 10.06 -9.89
CA ALA A 217 12.61 10.78 -8.74
C ALA A 217 13.98 10.21 -8.36
N THR A 218 14.87 10.11 -9.34
CA THR A 218 16.31 9.96 -9.14
C THR A 218 17.00 11.21 -9.69
N ALA A 219 17.31 12.13 -8.78
CA ALA A 219 18.39 13.09 -8.96
C ALA A 219 18.91 13.38 -7.55
N VAL A 220 19.88 12.56 -7.15
CA VAL A 220 20.82 12.88 -6.08
C VAL A 220 21.65 14.04 -6.60
N ASP A 221 21.39 15.26 -6.10
CA ASP A 221 22.23 16.41 -6.39
C ASP A 221 23.37 16.43 -5.37
N LEU A 222 24.47 15.75 -5.74
CA LEU A 222 25.77 15.80 -5.10
C LEU A 222 26.53 17.01 -5.65
N LYS A 223 26.25 18.19 -5.12
CA LYS A 223 27.14 19.36 -5.21
C LYS A 223 27.08 20.11 -3.89
N ASP A 224 28.13 19.94 -3.11
CA ASP A 224 28.83 21.00 -2.37
C ASP A 224 29.93 20.33 -1.54
N VAL A 225 30.97 19.92 -2.24
CA VAL A 225 32.33 19.78 -1.72
C VAL A 225 33.10 20.90 -2.42
N ASP A 226 33.43 21.99 -1.72
CA ASP A 226 34.83 22.31 -1.41
C ASP A 226 34.96 23.62 -0.57
N GLN A 227 36.12 23.72 0.07
CA GLN A 227 36.83 24.89 0.59
C GLN A 227 36.63 25.36 2.03
N SER A 228 37.49 24.81 2.88
CA SER A 228 38.11 25.47 4.03
C SER A 228 38.90 26.73 3.64
N MET A 229 38.75 27.83 4.39
CA MET A 229 39.82 28.45 5.22
C MET A 229 39.45 29.87 5.70
N HIS A 230 39.78 30.10 6.97
CA HIS A 230 40.07 31.35 7.69
C HIS A 230 38.98 32.26 8.30
N ASP A 231 39.16 32.39 9.62
CA ASP A 231 39.14 33.58 10.47
C ASP A 231 37.88 34.00 11.28
N THR A 232 37.98 33.65 12.57
CA THR A 232 37.83 34.47 13.79
C THR A 232 36.72 35.53 13.90
N SER A 233 35.79 35.22 14.83
CA SER A 233 35.22 36.12 15.85
C SER A 233 34.68 37.49 15.43
N ASN A 234 33.34 37.62 15.37
CA ASN A 234 32.65 38.47 16.36
C ASN A 234 31.12 38.28 16.36
N LYS A 235 30.55 38.34 17.58
CA LYS A 235 29.12 38.33 17.87
C LYS A 235 28.47 39.67 17.52
N ASN A 236 27.25 39.65 16.95
CA ASN A 236 26.02 40.24 17.50
C ASN A 236 24.92 40.40 16.42
N THR A 237 23.74 39.80 16.71
CA THR A 237 22.35 40.25 16.44
C THR A 237 22.08 41.17 15.23
N THR A 238 21.13 40.93 14.33
CA THR A 238 19.73 40.46 14.51
C THR A 238 19.09 40.29 13.12
N SER A 239 18.11 39.38 13.03
CA SER A 239 16.97 39.38 12.09
C SER A 239 17.25 39.38 10.58
N ASP A 240 17.29 38.18 9.99
CA ASP A 240 16.29 37.73 9.00
C ASP A 240 16.72 36.41 8.36
N ASN A 241 15.74 35.53 8.14
CA ASN A 241 15.83 34.15 7.65
C ASN A 241 16.22 33.10 8.72
N MET A 242 15.25 32.72 9.56
CA MET A 242 15.27 31.42 10.23
C MET A 242 15.14 30.32 9.15
N SER A 243 16.27 30.00 8.53
CA SER A 243 16.38 28.90 7.59
C SER A 243 15.90 27.63 8.28
N GLU A 244 14.89 26.98 7.70
CA GLU A 244 14.29 25.75 8.23
C GLU A 244 15.41 24.71 8.44
N SER A 245 15.83 24.48 9.70
CA SER A 245 17.00 23.66 10.01
C SER A 245 16.75 22.22 9.54
N ARG A 246 17.75 21.64 8.87
CA ARG A 246 17.69 20.24 8.43
C ARG A 246 18.07 19.36 9.62
N VAL A 247 17.19 18.44 10.01
CA VAL A 247 17.40 17.62 11.20
C VAL A 247 17.25 16.13 10.85
N CYS A 248 18.19 15.28 11.29
CA CYS A 248 18.07 13.82 11.18
C CYS A 248 17.11 13.30 12.26
N LEU A 249 16.24 12.33 11.96
CA LEU A 249 15.46 11.65 13.02
C LEU A 249 16.37 10.88 13.97
N CYS A 250 17.43 10.27 13.43
CA CYS A 250 18.41 9.49 14.19
C CYS A 250 19.04 10.25 15.37
N ASN A 251 19.23 11.57 15.21
CA ASN A 251 19.86 12.45 16.20
C ASN A 251 18.86 13.45 16.79
N TYR A 252 17.56 13.25 16.57
CA TYR A 252 16.54 14.16 17.06
C TYR A 252 16.28 13.97 18.55
N GLN A 253 16.11 15.09 19.25
CA GLN A 253 15.75 15.15 20.66
C GLN A 253 14.23 15.18 20.80
N PHE A 254 13.64 14.10 21.31
CA PHE A 254 12.21 14.01 21.58
C PHE A 254 11.92 14.48 23.01
N ALA A 255 10.98 15.41 23.16
CA ALA A 255 10.48 15.81 24.47
C ALA A 255 9.37 14.84 24.93
N LEU A 256 9.45 14.37 26.17
CA LEU A 256 8.41 13.55 26.80
C LEU A 256 7.21 14.41 27.22
N GLU A 257 6.00 13.91 26.99
CA GLU A 257 4.74 14.50 27.47
C GLU A 257 4.17 13.67 28.65
N GLY A 258 3.44 14.29 29.58
CA GLY A 258 2.75 13.59 30.69
C GLY A 258 3.53 13.57 32.01
N ARG A 259 3.59 12.42 32.70
CA ARG A 259 4.17 12.34 34.08
C ARG A 259 5.68 12.66 34.16
N GLN A 260 6.37 12.71 33.01
CA GLN A 260 7.79 13.03 32.86
C GLN A 260 8.02 14.29 32.01
N GLU A 261 7.09 15.24 32.06
CA GLU A 261 7.14 16.49 31.29
C GLU A 261 8.45 17.24 31.50
N GLY A 262 9.11 17.63 30.40
CA GLY A 262 10.36 18.40 30.42
C GLY A 262 11.65 17.58 30.34
N GLN A 263 11.58 16.25 30.29
CA GLN A 263 12.74 15.39 29.99
C GLN A 263 12.92 15.25 28.48
N ILE A 264 14.18 15.31 28.03
CA ILE A 264 14.59 15.12 26.64
C ILE A 264 15.20 13.73 26.50
N VAL A 265 14.81 13.01 25.46
CA VAL A 265 15.34 11.69 25.12
C VAL A 265 15.85 11.67 23.68
N HIS A 266 17.00 11.03 23.47
CA HIS A 266 17.54 10.76 22.15
C HIS A 266 17.47 9.27 21.82
N ALA A 267 17.46 8.95 20.52
CA ALA A 267 17.56 7.57 20.07
C ALA A 267 18.96 7.03 20.38
N ARG A 268 19.03 5.84 20.99
CA ARG A 268 20.32 5.17 21.22
C ARG A 268 20.99 4.87 19.87
N PRO A 269 22.34 4.86 19.80
CA PRO A 269 23.05 4.39 18.61
C PRO A 269 22.60 2.98 18.17
N ALA A 270 22.27 2.12 19.14
CA ALA A 270 21.71 0.80 18.90
C ALA A 270 20.37 0.83 18.14
N ALA A 271 19.51 1.83 18.34
CA ALA A 271 18.25 1.96 17.63
C ALA A 271 18.48 2.24 16.14
N SER A 272 19.43 3.12 15.82
CA SER A 272 19.85 3.40 14.44
C SER A 272 20.51 2.18 13.79
N PHE A 273 21.34 1.44 14.53
CA PHE A 273 21.92 0.18 14.04
C PHE A 273 20.83 -0.87 13.73
N LEU A 274 19.85 -1.04 14.63
CA LEU A 274 18.72 -1.94 14.42
C LEU A 274 17.84 -1.54 13.24
N ALA A 275 17.59 -0.24 13.03
CA ALA A 275 16.86 0.26 11.88
C ALA A 275 17.60 0.00 10.55
N ALA A 276 18.91 0.23 10.52
CA ALA A 276 19.75 -0.11 9.35
C ALA A 276 19.78 -1.62 9.09
N LEU A 277 19.94 -2.43 10.14
CA LEU A 277 19.94 -3.88 10.06
C LEU A 277 18.59 -4.40 9.53
N ALA A 278 17.48 -3.90 10.06
CA ALA A 278 16.13 -4.27 9.62
C ALA A 278 15.87 -3.88 8.16
N GLY A 279 16.27 -2.69 7.75
CA GLY A 279 16.16 -2.25 6.35
C GLY A 279 17.05 -3.04 5.41
N GLY A 280 18.32 -3.28 5.78
CA GLY A 280 19.28 -4.02 4.97
C GLY A 280 18.92 -5.49 4.82
N LEU A 281 18.62 -6.19 5.92
CA LEU A 281 18.15 -7.59 5.87
C LEU A 281 16.81 -7.70 5.17
N GLY A 282 15.86 -6.79 5.43
CA GLY A 282 14.57 -6.75 4.73
C GLY A 282 14.74 -6.61 3.22
N PHE A 283 15.63 -5.73 2.75
CA PHE A 283 15.92 -5.53 1.33
C PHE A 283 16.51 -6.80 0.69
N ILE A 284 17.51 -7.42 1.34
CA ILE A 284 18.15 -8.65 0.86
C ILE A 284 17.13 -9.80 0.81
N LEU A 285 16.35 -9.99 1.86
CA LEU A 285 15.36 -11.07 1.96
C LEU A 285 14.23 -10.92 0.94
N ILE A 286 13.76 -9.71 0.66
CA ILE A 286 12.73 -9.49 -0.37
C ILE A 286 13.28 -9.79 -1.77
N ILE A 287 14.51 -9.37 -2.08
CA ILE A 287 15.13 -9.65 -3.39
C ILE A 287 15.40 -11.15 -3.55
N LEU A 288 16.11 -11.77 -2.61
CA LEU A 288 16.44 -13.19 -2.67
C LEU A 288 15.16 -14.05 -2.62
N GLY A 289 14.20 -13.70 -1.76
CA GLY A 289 12.92 -14.40 -1.68
C GLY A 289 12.09 -14.30 -2.95
N SER A 290 12.17 -13.18 -3.69
CA SER A 290 11.50 -13.02 -4.99
C SER A 290 12.16 -13.84 -6.10
N MET A 291 13.47 -14.08 -6.01
CA MET A 291 14.22 -14.91 -6.95
C MET A 291 14.08 -16.41 -6.65
N MET A 292 13.99 -16.78 -5.38
CA MET A 292 13.82 -18.16 -4.94
C MET A 292 12.39 -18.68 -5.19
N PRO A 293 12.22 -19.99 -5.45
CA PRO A 293 10.89 -20.60 -5.53
C PRO A 293 10.07 -20.33 -4.26
N SER A 294 8.86 -19.83 -4.45
CA SER A 294 7.89 -19.56 -3.38
C SER A 294 6.83 -20.66 -3.28
N ILE A 295 6.46 -21.27 -4.41
CA ILE A 295 5.51 -22.39 -4.47
C ILE A 295 6.05 -23.48 -5.39
N GLY A 296 5.93 -24.72 -4.96
CA GLY A 296 6.16 -25.93 -5.74
C GLY A 296 4.81 -26.53 -6.12
N LEU A 297 4.65 -26.89 -7.38
CA LEU A 297 3.42 -27.48 -7.92
C LEU A 297 3.75 -28.84 -8.49
N GLU A 298 3.13 -29.87 -7.92
CA GLU A 298 3.28 -31.28 -8.31
C GLU A 298 1.95 -31.76 -8.90
N THR A 299 1.98 -32.21 -10.15
CA THR A 299 0.82 -32.79 -10.83
C THR A 299 0.81 -34.30 -10.62
N LEU A 300 -0.21 -34.80 -9.94
CA LEU A 300 -0.42 -36.22 -9.63
C LEU A 300 -1.61 -36.77 -10.42
N GLY A 301 -1.75 -38.10 -10.44
CA GLY A 301 -2.80 -38.79 -11.19
C GLY A 301 -2.38 -39.20 -12.60
N LEU A 302 -3.34 -39.67 -13.39
CA LEU A 302 -3.11 -40.08 -14.79
C LEU A 302 -2.48 -38.96 -15.62
N VAL A 303 -2.93 -37.71 -15.41
CA VAL A 303 -2.34 -36.55 -16.05
C VAL A 303 -0.88 -36.34 -15.61
N GLY A 304 -0.58 -36.52 -14.32
CA GLY A 304 0.79 -36.47 -13.80
C GLY A 304 1.69 -37.50 -14.48
N LEU A 305 1.27 -38.77 -14.52
CA LEU A 305 2.01 -39.84 -15.20
C LEU A 305 2.25 -39.56 -16.69
N ALA A 306 1.28 -38.94 -17.37
CA ALA A 306 1.44 -38.53 -18.77
C ALA A 306 2.50 -37.42 -18.93
N VAL A 307 2.53 -36.45 -18.01
CA VAL A 307 3.57 -35.40 -17.98
C VAL A 307 4.95 -36.02 -17.70
N GLU A 308 5.06 -36.92 -16.73
CA GLU A 308 6.32 -37.62 -16.40
C GLU A 308 6.83 -38.45 -17.58
N ALA A 309 5.93 -39.13 -18.29
CA ALA A 309 6.29 -39.88 -19.49
C ALA A 309 6.90 -38.95 -20.57
N GLY A 310 6.32 -37.77 -20.78
CA GLY A 310 6.88 -36.76 -21.69
C GLY A 310 8.26 -36.24 -21.26
N GLN A 311 8.52 -36.20 -19.96
CA GLN A 311 9.75 -35.69 -19.35
C GLN A 311 10.79 -36.78 -19.04
N SER A 312 10.81 -37.89 -19.78
CA SER A 312 11.78 -38.96 -19.57
C SER A 312 11.76 -39.55 -18.14
N GLY A 313 10.57 -39.60 -17.53
CA GLY A 313 10.37 -40.10 -16.17
C GLY A 313 10.81 -39.14 -15.06
N ALA A 314 11.14 -37.88 -15.39
CA ALA A 314 11.33 -36.85 -14.37
C ALA A 314 9.97 -36.54 -13.69
N ALA A 315 10.00 -36.34 -12.38
CA ALA A 315 8.80 -36.03 -11.61
C ALA A 315 8.11 -34.77 -12.16
N ALA A 316 6.78 -34.82 -12.29
CA ALA A 316 5.99 -33.72 -12.84
C ALA A 316 5.79 -32.59 -11.80
N LYS A 317 6.91 -32.00 -11.37
CA LYS A 317 6.99 -30.99 -10.34
C LYS A 317 7.68 -29.73 -10.86
N ASN A 318 6.95 -28.62 -10.87
CA ASN A 318 7.42 -27.31 -11.30
C ASN A 318 7.57 -26.36 -10.10
N TYR A 319 8.63 -25.55 -10.12
CA TYR A 319 8.94 -24.60 -9.06
C TYR A 319 8.74 -23.17 -9.54
N TYR A 320 7.97 -22.39 -8.78
CA TYR A 320 7.63 -21.03 -9.15
C TYR A 320 8.09 -20.00 -8.10
N SER A 321 8.99 -19.12 -8.51
CA SER A 321 9.31 -17.83 -7.88
C SER A 321 8.42 -16.69 -8.41
N VAL A 322 8.46 -15.53 -7.76
CA VAL A 322 7.75 -14.32 -8.22
C VAL A 322 8.09 -14.00 -9.69
N PHE A 323 9.37 -14.11 -10.08
CA PHE A 323 9.79 -13.86 -11.45
C PHE A 323 9.36 -14.95 -12.43
N SER A 324 9.38 -16.21 -12.01
CA SER A 324 8.91 -17.30 -12.88
C SER A 324 7.40 -17.21 -13.15
N ILE A 325 6.60 -16.72 -12.18
CA ILE A 325 5.17 -16.49 -12.35
C ILE A 325 4.94 -15.44 -13.44
N ILE A 326 5.72 -14.35 -13.45
CA ILE A 326 5.66 -13.33 -14.50
C ILE A 326 5.94 -13.95 -15.87
N ASN A 327 7.01 -14.75 -15.99
CA ASN A 327 7.36 -15.41 -17.23
C ASN A 327 6.25 -16.38 -17.67
N ALA A 328 5.67 -17.13 -16.75
CA ALA A 328 4.57 -18.05 -17.03
C ALA A 328 3.33 -17.30 -17.56
N LEU A 329 2.93 -16.20 -16.91
CA LEU A 329 1.83 -15.35 -17.35
C LEU A 329 2.08 -14.70 -18.72
N TRP A 330 3.32 -14.24 -18.95
CA TRP A 330 3.69 -13.62 -20.23
C TRP A 330 3.68 -14.64 -21.38
N ASN A 331 4.25 -15.82 -21.15
CA ASN A 331 4.27 -16.89 -22.14
C ASN A 331 2.85 -17.34 -22.49
N GLN A 332 1.93 -17.36 -21.52
CA GLN A 332 0.53 -17.65 -21.78
C GLN A 332 -0.18 -16.54 -22.57
N ALA A 333 0.12 -15.27 -22.28
CA ALA A 333 -0.41 -14.14 -23.02
C ALA A 333 0.02 -14.16 -24.50
N LEU A 334 1.26 -14.57 -24.77
CA LEU A 334 1.77 -14.78 -26.13
C LEU A 334 1.10 -15.96 -26.84
N PHE A 335 0.84 -17.05 -26.12
CA PHE A 335 0.19 -18.24 -26.68
C PHE A 335 -1.26 -17.97 -27.13
N LEU A 336 -2.01 -17.17 -26.37
CA LEU A 336 -3.41 -16.85 -26.67
C LEU A 336 -3.59 -15.91 -27.88
N ASP A 337 -2.53 -15.22 -28.31
CA ASP A 337 -2.44 -14.32 -29.48
C ASP A 337 -3.69 -13.45 -29.77
N THR A 338 -4.35 -12.99 -28.70
CA THR A 338 -5.59 -12.19 -28.79
C THR A 338 -5.39 -10.87 -28.05
N SER A 339 -5.78 -9.76 -28.68
CA SER A 339 -5.56 -8.40 -28.18
C SER A 339 -6.12 -8.16 -26.76
N ASN A 340 -7.31 -8.65 -26.46
CA ASN A 340 -7.95 -8.48 -25.15
C ASN A 340 -7.20 -9.23 -24.04
N HIS A 341 -6.79 -10.47 -24.30
CA HIS A 341 -6.05 -11.29 -23.33
C HIS A 341 -4.63 -10.77 -23.11
N TYR A 342 -3.98 -10.23 -24.16
CA TYR A 342 -2.67 -9.61 -24.05
C TYR A 342 -2.68 -8.43 -23.07
N ILE A 343 -3.60 -7.49 -23.26
CA ILE A 343 -3.73 -6.30 -22.40
C ILE A 343 -4.07 -6.72 -20.96
N GLY A 344 -5.01 -7.65 -20.80
CA GLY A 344 -5.44 -8.12 -19.49
C GLY A 344 -4.32 -8.77 -18.68
N HIS A 345 -3.55 -9.69 -19.28
CA HIS A 345 -2.40 -10.32 -18.61
C HIS A 345 -1.29 -9.30 -18.33
N ALA A 346 -1.03 -8.35 -19.24
CA ALA A 346 -0.05 -7.29 -19.02
C ALA A 346 -0.41 -6.45 -17.78
N VAL A 347 -1.67 -6.06 -17.61
CA VAL A 347 -2.11 -5.30 -16.42
C VAL A 347 -1.94 -6.13 -15.14
N ILE A 348 -2.31 -7.42 -15.15
CA ILE A 348 -2.10 -8.32 -14.01
C ILE A 348 -0.61 -8.40 -13.64
N ILE A 349 0.26 -8.61 -14.62
CA ILE A 349 1.72 -8.67 -14.42
C ILE A 349 2.24 -7.35 -13.82
N ILE A 350 1.85 -6.20 -14.38
CA ILE A 350 2.27 -4.89 -13.88
C ILE A 350 1.84 -4.70 -12.43
N VAL A 351 0.58 -4.97 -12.11
CA VAL A 351 0.06 -4.85 -10.74
C VAL A 351 0.82 -5.78 -9.80
N PHE A 352 1.01 -7.04 -10.19
CA PHE A 352 1.73 -8.05 -9.40
C PHE A 352 3.18 -7.62 -9.10
N VAL A 353 3.92 -7.17 -10.11
CA VAL A 353 5.33 -6.74 -9.96
C VAL A 353 5.45 -5.45 -9.16
N VAL A 354 4.65 -4.45 -9.50
CA VAL A 354 4.72 -3.14 -8.84
C VAL A 354 4.40 -3.29 -7.36
N THR A 355 3.32 -3.99 -7.01
CA THR A 355 2.81 -4.05 -5.63
C THR A 355 3.48 -5.14 -4.78
N GLY A 356 3.94 -6.22 -5.41
CA GLY A 356 4.59 -7.36 -4.74
C GLY A 356 6.11 -7.22 -4.61
N PHE A 357 6.77 -6.47 -5.50
CA PHE A 357 8.24 -6.38 -5.53
C PHE A 357 8.76 -4.94 -5.47
N ILE A 358 8.31 -4.06 -6.38
CA ILE A 358 8.89 -2.70 -6.50
C ILE A 358 8.53 -1.82 -5.30
N VAL A 359 7.24 -1.77 -4.93
CA VAL A 359 6.73 -0.95 -3.82
C VAL A 359 7.40 -1.29 -2.48
N PRO A 360 7.53 -2.57 -2.05
CA PRO A 360 8.25 -2.92 -0.83
C PRO A 360 9.70 -2.40 -0.80
N ILE A 361 10.43 -2.50 -1.92
CA ILE A 361 11.81 -2.00 -2.03
C ILE A 361 11.85 -0.48 -1.90
N PHE A 362 10.96 0.22 -2.61
CA PHE A 362 10.85 1.67 -2.55
C PHE A 362 10.46 2.17 -1.16
N GLN A 363 9.62 1.40 -0.44
CA GLN A 363 9.20 1.71 0.92
C GLN A 363 10.38 1.60 1.89
N ILE A 364 11.17 0.51 1.83
CA ILE A 364 12.40 0.38 2.64
C ILE A 364 13.33 1.57 2.39
N PHE A 365 13.58 1.91 1.12
CA PHE A 365 14.43 3.03 0.77
C PHE A 365 13.92 4.36 1.34
N THR A 366 12.62 4.63 1.19
CA THR A 366 11.98 5.86 1.71
C THR A 366 12.11 5.96 3.23
N LEU A 367 11.91 4.84 3.96
CA LEU A 367 12.02 4.78 5.41
C LEU A 367 13.47 5.02 5.89
N LEU A 368 14.45 4.43 5.21
CA LEU A 368 15.87 4.63 5.52
C LEU A 368 16.30 6.08 5.25
N VAL A 369 15.86 6.68 4.14
CA VAL A 369 16.08 8.10 3.83
C VAL A 369 15.47 8.98 4.91
N MET A 370 14.23 8.71 5.34
CA MET A 370 13.60 9.48 6.40
C MET A 370 14.37 9.39 7.72
N TRP A 371 14.90 8.21 8.06
CA TRP A 371 15.62 7.99 9.32
C TRP A 371 17.02 8.62 9.34
N PHE A 372 17.84 8.39 8.29
CA PHE A 372 19.27 8.74 8.28
C PHE A 372 19.61 10.08 7.64
N ILE A 373 18.78 10.58 6.71
CA ILE A 373 19.10 11.83 5.99
C ILE A 373 18.50 13.03 6.73
N PRO A 374 19.27 14.12 6.95
CA PRO A 374 18.74 15.35 7.53
C PRO A 374 17.79 16.03 6.53
N LEU A 375 16.50 16.07 6.86
CA LEU A 375 15.45 16.58 5.99
C LEU A 375 14.85 17.86 6.56
N LYS A 376 14.35 18.72 5.68
CA LYS A 376 13.47 19.84 6.04
C LYS A 376 12.08 19.33 6.44
N ASN A 377 11.38 20.04 7.31
CA ASN A 377 10.04 19.67 7.79
C ASN A 377 9.05 19.47 6.64
N SER A 378 9.06 20.36 5.65
CA SER A 378 8.20 20.27 4.47
C SER A 378 8.45 18.98 3.67
N ARG A 379 9.72 18.63 3.44
CA ARG A 379 10.10 17.41 2.70
C ARG A 379 9.80 16.15 3.49
N ARG A 380 10.01 16.16 4.81
CA ARG A 380 9.65 15.05 5.69
C ARG A 380 8.15 14.78 5.69
N ASN A 381 7.33 15.83 5.70
CA ASN A 381 5.88 15.67 5.64
C ASN A 381 5.43 15.14 4.25
N GLN A 382 6.09 15.54 3.16
CA GLN A 382 5.87 14.95 1.83
C GLN A 382 6.25 13.46 1.80
N LEU A 383 7.43 13.09 2.33
CA LEU A 383 7.87 11.69 2.37
C LEU A 383 7.00 10.83 3.29
N HIS A 384 6.51 11.38 4.41
CA HIS A 384 5.54 10.71 5.27
C HIS A 384 4.26 10.36 4.51
N VAL A 385 3.68 11.32 3.78
CA VAL A 385 2.46 11.07 2.97
C VAL A 385 2.76 10.11 1.82
N PHE A 386 3.94 10.22 1.19
CA PHE A 386 4.37 9.28 0.16
C PHE A 386 4.51 7.85 0.70
N ASN A 387 5.06 7.69 1.90
CA ASN A 387 5.17 6.39 2.56
C ASN A 387 3.80 5.82 2.96
N GLU A 388 2.83 6.65 3.40
CA GLU A 388 1.45 6.21 3.59
C GLU A 388 0.84 5.64 2.29
N ILE A 389 1.13 6.27 1.14
CA ILE A 389 0.69 5.76 -0.17
C ILE A 389 1.42 4.45 -0.50
N LEU A 390 2.75 4.38 -0.35
CA LEU A 390 3.49 3.13 -0.60
C LEU A 390 2.97 1.99 0.25
N GLU A 391 2.72 2.22 1.54
CA GLU A 391 2.16 1.22 2.46
C GLU A 391 0.77 0.73 2.01
N ALA A 392 -0.07 1.62 1.48
CA ALA A 392 -1.39 1.25 0.96
C ALA A 392 -1.33 0.41 -0.32
N TRP A 393 -0.27 0.56 -1.13
CA TRP A 393 -0.04 -0.21 -2.38
C TRP A 393 0.89 -1.42 -2.19
N GLN A 394 1.35 -1.66 -0.96
CA GLN A 394 2.25 -2.75 -0.62
C GLN A 394 1.45 -4.03 -0.33
N TYR A 395 1.49 -4.99 -1.26
CA TYR A 395 0.62 -6.18 -1.19
C TYR A 395 1.35 -7.49 -0.87
N LEU A 396 2.62 -7.44 -0.46
CA LEU A 396 3.40 -8.66 -0.21
C LEU A 396 2.74 -9.58 0.83
N GLN A 397 2.12 -9.03 1.87
CA GLN A 397 1.38 -9.82 2.88
C GLN A 397 0.15 -10.52 2.30
N VAL A 398 -0.53 -9.83 1.38
CA VAL A 398 -1.74 -10.35 0.71
C VAL A 398 -1.34 -11.46 -0.25
N PHE A 399 -0.23 -11.30 -0.98
CA PHE A 399 0.35 -12.34 -1.80
C PHE A 399 0.77 -13.58 -0.99
N LEU A 400 1.44 -13.40 0.15
CA LEU A 400 1.82 -14.52 1.03
C LEU A 400 0.59 -15.27 1.58
N LEU A 401 -0.46 -14.55 1.95
CA LEU A 401 -1.72 -15.19 2.34
C LEU A 401 -2.35 -15.95 1.17
N ALA A 402 -2.30 -15.41 -0.04
CA ALA A 402 -2.80 -16.08 -1.23
C ALA A 402 -2.00 -17.36 -1.55
N LEU A 403 -0.68 -17.40 -1.31
CA LEU A 403 0.11 -18.63 -1.42
C LEU A 403 -0.35 -19.71 -0.45
N ILE A 404 -0.56 -19.35 0.82
CA ILE A 404 -1.04 -20.29 1.85
C ILE A 404 -2.42 -20.84 1.46
N VAL A 405 -3.33 -19.96 1.04
CA VAL A 405 -4.67 -20.37 0.61
C VAL A 405 -4.62 -21.22 -0.66
N ALA A 406 -3.76 -20.88 -1.63
CA ALA A 406 -3.57 -21.70 -2.82
C ALA A 406 -3.07 -23.11 -2.46
N CYS A 407 -2.12 -23.24 -1.52
CA CYS A 407 -1.67 -24.55 -1.04
C CYS A 407 -2.80 -25.41 -0.45
N TRP A 408 -3.78 -24.80 0.22
CA TRP A 408 -4.95 -25.51 0.72
C TRP A 408 -6.02 -25.78 -0.32
N GLN A 409 -6.25 -24.84 -1.22
CA GLN A 409 -7.37 -24.85 -2.15
C GLN A 409 -7.10 -25.67 -3.42
N LEU A 410 -5.86 -25.69 -3.93
CA LEU A 410 -5.54 -26.24 -5.25
C LEU A 410 -5.86 -27.74 -5.37
N GLY A 411 -5.57 -28.53 -4.35
CA GLY A 411 -5.87 -29.97 -4.34
C GLY A 411 -7.37 -30.24 -4.50
N GLN A 412 -8.18 -29.61 -3.65
CA GLN A 412 -9.64 -29.74 -3.70
C GLN A 412 -10.20 -29.27 -5.03
N MET A 413 -9.76 -28.10 -5.52
CA MET A 413 -10.24 -27.56 -6.79
C MET A 413 -9.88 -28.46 -7.98
N SER A 414 -8.69 -29.05 -7.97
CA SER A 414 -8.25 -29.95 -9.05
C SER A 414 -9.02 -31.27 -9.09
N GLU A 415 -9.43 -31.79 -7.92
CA GLU A 415 -10.23 -33.02 -7.83
C GLU A 415 -11.57 -32.85 -8.55
N TYR A 416 -12.25 -31.71 -8.36
CA TYR A 416 -13.52 -31.45 -9.02
C TYR A 416 -13.41 -31.24 -10.53
N LEU A 417 -12.25 -30.80 -11.04
CA LEU A 417 -12.06 -30.45 -12.44
C LEU A 417 -12.23 -31.65 -13.38
N LEU A 418 -11.53 -32.75 -13.09
CA LEU A 418 -11.46 -33.93 -13.97
C LEU A 418 -11.99 -35.20 -13.32
N ASN A 419 -11.96 -35.35 -11.99
CA ASN A 419 -12.46 -36.59 -11.38
C ASN A 419 -13.98 -36.73 -11.52
N GLY A 420 -14.71 -35.63 -11.78
CA GLY A 420 -16.13 -35.70 -12.15
C GLY A 420 -16.37 -36.54 -13.41
N TYR A 421 -15.52 -36.40 -14.43
CA TYR A 421 -15.57 -37.17 -15.67
C TYR A 421 -14.95 -38.57 -15.52
N CYS A 422 -13.99 -38.71 -14.61
CA CYS A 422 -13.28 -39.97 -14.38
C CYS A 422 -13.93 -40.90 -13.36
N LYS A 423 -15.10 -40.55 -12.79
CA LYS A 423 -15.84 -41.44 -11.86
C LYS A 423 -15.98 -42.89 -12.36
N PRO A 424 -16.27 -43.17 -13.64
CA PRO A 424 -16.38 -44.55 -14.12
C PRO A 424 -15.05 -45.33 -14.09
N LEU A 425 -13.92 -44.63 -14.08
CA LEU A 425 -12.57 -45.22 -14.10
C LEU A 425 -12.02 -45.45 -12.69
N ASN A 426 -12.63 -44.90 -11.65
CA ASN A 426 -12.15 -45.02 -10.27
C ASN A 426 -11.99 -46.48 -9.83
N ASP A 427 -12.89 -47.38 -10.21
CA ASP A 427 -12.78 -48.80 -9.85
C ASP A 427 -11.56 -49.46 -10.53
N ILE A 428 -11.25 -49.04 -11.76
CA ILE A 428 -10.06 -49.52 -12.49
C ILE A 428 -8.80 -48.97 -11.82
N PHE A 429 -8.77 -47.69 -11.47
CA PHE A 429 -7.64 -47.05 -10.80
C PHE A 429 -7.37 -47.67 -9.42
N ASN A 430 -8.42 -47.91 -8.63
CA ASN A 430 -8.32 -48.58 -7.33
C ASN A 430 -7.79 -50.00 -7.48
N THR A 431 -8.22 -50.72 -8.52
CA THR A 431 -7.71 -52.07 -8.81
C THR A 431 -6.22 -52.02 -9.19
N MET A 432 -5.82 -51.08 -10.04
CA MET A 432 -4.41 -50.93 -10.43
C MET A 432 -3.52 -50.50 -9.26
N ALA A 433 -4.02 -49.63 -8.38
CA ALA A 433 -3.32 -49.24 -7.15
C ALA A 433 -3.19 -50.43 -6.18
N TYR A 434 -4.22 -51.27 -6.06
CA TYR A 434 -4.18 -52.50 -5.25
C TYR A 434 -3.10 -53.47 -5.74
N TYR A 435 -2.94 -53.63 -7.06
CA TYR A 435 -1.88 -54.43 -7.67
C TYR A 435 -0.51 -53.73 -7.72
N GLN A 436 -0.35 -52.56 -7.09
CA GLN A 436 0.88 -51.75 -7.07
C GLN A 436 1.37 -51.34 -8.48
N LEU A 437 0.47 -51.30 -9.46
CA LEU A 437 0.76 -50.77 -10.79
C LEU A 437 0.74 -49.24 -10.81
N LEU A 438 -0.06 -48.63 -9.93
CA LEU A 438 -0.08 -47.18 -9.69
C LEU A 438 0.17 -46.88 -8.21
N SER A 439 0.77 -45.73 -7.93
CA SER A 439 0.81 -45.20 -6.57
C SER A 439 -0.60 -44.81 -6.12
N ILE A 440 -0.89 -44.88 -4.81
CA ILE A 440 -2.20 -44.51 -4.26
C ILE A 440 -2.52 -43.03 -4.56
N SER A 441 -1.51 -42.17 -4.59
CA SER A 441 -1.63 -40.76 -4.97
C SER A 441 -2.03 -40.55 -6.43
N ASP A 442 -1.69 -41.50 -7.31
CA ASP A 442 -1.97 -41.42 -8.76
C ASP A 442 -3.23 -42.17 -9.18
N ALA A 443 -3.96 -42.78 -8.24
CA ALA A 443 -5.21 -43.50 -8.48
C ALA A 443 -6.42 -42.58 -8.77
N GLN A 444 -6.19 -41.49 -9.50
CA GLN A 444 -7.14 -40.44 -9.85
C GLN A 444 -6.71 -39.77 -11.17
N CYS A 445 -7.59 -38.97 -11.79
CA CYS A 445 -7.26 -38.38 -13.09
C CYS A 445 -6.33 -37.18 -12.99
N LEU A 446 -6.63 -36.25 -12.09
CA LEU A 446 -5.79 -35.09 -11.83
C LEU A 446 -5.87 -34.71 -10.36
N TYR A 447 -4.71 -34.49 -9.77
CA TYR A 447 -4.60 -33.85 -8.47
C TYR A 447 -3.39 -32.94 -8.43
N LEU A 448 -3.62 -31.67 -8.11
CA LEU A 448 -2.57 -30.66 -8.00
C LEU A 448 -2.18 -30.48 -6.55
N LYS A 449 -0.97 -30.90 -6.22
CA LYS A 449 -0.40 -30.72 -4.88
C LYS A 449 0.52 -29.51 -4.88
N ALA A 450 0.20 -28.55 -4.02
CA ALA A 450 0.97 -27.32 -3.87
C ALA A 450 1.73 -27.31 -2.55
N THR A 451 3.03 -27.04 -2.60
CA THR A 451 3.91 -26.95 -1.42
C THR A 451 4.53 -25.57 -1.32
N LEU A 452 4.62 -25.03 -0.11
CA LEU A 452 5.38 -23.80 0.14
C LEU A 452 6.88 -24.10 0.06
N GLU A 453 7.59 -23.29 -0.69
CA GLU A 453 9.03 -23.40 -0.89
C GLU A 453 9.77 -22.31 -0.08
N PRO A 454 11.10 -22.43 0.15
CA PRO A 454 11.83 -21.54 1.05
C PRO A 454 11.75 -20.04 0.70
N GLY A 455 11.50 -19.69 -0.56
CA GLY A 455 11.28 -18.30 -0.98
C GLY A 455 10.10 -17.65 -0.27
N ALA A 456 9.01 -18.40 0.00
CA ALA A 456 7.85 -17.87 0.72
C ALA A 456 8.20 -17.48 2.16
N LEU A 457 9.04 -18.28 2.84
CA LEU A 457 9.52 -17.96 4.19
C LEU A 457 10.44 -16.73 4.19
N ALA A 458 11.36 -16.63 3.22
CA ALA A 458 12.23 -15.46 3.07
C ALA A 458 11.41 -14.16 2.85
N LEU A 459 10.40 -14.22 1.98
CA LEU A 459 9.47 -13.10 1.75
C LEU A 459 8.65 -12.77 3.00
N PHE A 460 8.21 -13.76 3.77
CA PHE A 460 7.48 -13.55 5.03
C PHE A 460 8.34 -12.81 6.05
N ILE A 461 9.57 -13.26 6.29
CA ILE A 461 10.50 -12.60 7.22
C ILE A 461 10.82 -11.19 6.72
N GLY A 462 11.12 -11.03 5.43
CA GLY A 462 11.38 -9.71 4.82
C GLY A 462 10.20 -8.75 4.99
N SER A 463 8.97 -9.22 4.77
CA SER A 463 7.75 -8.43 4.99
C SER A 463 7.56 -8.06 6.46
N MET A 464 7.89 -8.95 7.40
CA MET A 464 7.80 -8.67 8.83
C MET A 464 8.80 -7.60 9.24
N MET A 465 10.04 -7.67 8.76
CA MET A 465 11.07 -6.66 9.01
C MET A 465 10.67 -5.29 8.45
N LEU A 466 10.11 -5.24 7.23
CA LEU A 466 9.60 -4.02 6.63
C LEU A 466 8.49 -3.39 7.48
N ASN A 467 7.53 -4.18 7.98
CA ASN A 467 6.47 -3.68 8.86
C ASN A 467 7.01 -3.09 10.16
N ILE A 468 7.98 -3.77 10.79
CA ILE A 468 8.60 -3.30 12.02
C ILE A 468 9.33 -1.98 11.77
N LEU A 469 10.09 -1.89 10.68
CA LEU A 469 10.79 -0.66 10.29
C LEU A 469 9.80 0.47 10.00
N ASN A 470 8.72 0.19 9.26
CA ASN A 470 7.68 1.14 8.94
C ASN A 470 7.03 1.70 10.21
N HIS A 471 6.58 0.82 11.11
CA HIS A 471 5.97 1.22 12.38
C HIS A 471 6.92 2.09 13.21
N PHE A 472 8.19 1.69 13.32
CA PHE A 472 9.21 2.44 14.07
C PHE A 472 9.44 3.85 13.50
N VAL A 473 9.74 3.98 12.21
CA VAL A 473 10.09 5.26 11.58
C VAL A 473 8.87 6.18 11.45
N MET A 474 7.69 5.63 11.15
CA MET A 474 6.46 6.43 11.01
C MET A 474 6.00 6.99 12.35
N HIS A 475 6.02 6.20 13.43
CA HIS A 475 5.71 6.71 14.77
C HIS A 475 6.67 7.81 15.21
N ALA A 476 7.98 7.66 14.96
CA ALA A 476 8.97 8.69 15.26
C ALA A 476 8.71 9.98 14.48
N THR A 477 8.37 9.85 13.18
CA THR A 477 8.05 10.99 12.30
C THR A 477 6.79 11.72 12.75
N MET A 478 5.75 10.98 13.15
CA MET A 478 4.50 11.57 13.64
C MET A 478 4.72 12.35 14.95
N GLN A 479 5.52 11.82 15.89
CA GLN A 479 5.85 12.54 17.12
C GLN A 479 6.64 13.82 16.84
N HIS A 480 7.66 13.75 15.96
CA HIS A 480 8.41 14.93 15.53
C HIS A 480 7.51 16.01 14.92
N LYS A 481 6.57 15.61 14.06
CA LYS A 481 5.60 16.52 13.43
C LYS A 481 4.73 17.23 14.47
N LYS A 482 4.16 16.46 15.41
CA LYS A 482 3.32 17.01 16.49
C LYS A 482 4.07 18.05 17.33
N ILE A 483 5.30 17.75 17.71
CA ILE A 483 6.15 18.66 18.50
C ILE A 483 6.43 19.93 17.69
N THR A 484 6.85 19.79 16.44
CA THR A 484 7.19 20.93 15.57
C THR A 484 5.99 21.85 15.32
N ASP A 485 4.82 21.29 15.06
CA ASP A 485 3.59 22.06 14.84
C ASP A 485 3.18 22.81 16.11
N THR A 486 3.32 22.18 17.28
CA THR A 486 3.07 22.81 18.59
C THR A 486 3.98 24.02 18.80
N TRP A 487 5.29 23.88 18.55
CA TRP A 487 6.23 25.00 18.66
C TRP A 487 5.93 26.15 17.69
N LYS A 488 5.58 25.85 16.43
CA LYS A 488 5.17 26.89 15.45
C LYS A 488 3.93 27.66 15.91
N HIS A 489 3.02 27.02 16.65
CA HIS A 489 1.86 27.69 17.22
C HIS A 489 2.22 28.60 18.40
N VAL A 490 3.13 28.16 19.28
CA VAL A 490 3.59 28.95 20.43
C VAL A 490 4.40 30.16 19.98
N THR A 491 5.37 30.00 19.09
CA THR A 491 6.23 31.12 18.64
C THR A 491 5.45 32.20 17.88
N ASN A 492 4.48 31.81 17.06
CA ASN A 492 3.55 32.75 16.41
C ASN A 492 2.59 33.44 17.40
N TRP A 493 2.39 32.86 18.58
CA TRP A 493 1.60 33.49 19.64
C TRP A 493 2.46 34.52 20.40
N ASP A 494 3.69 34.17 20.72
CA ASP A 494 4.61 35.05 21.45
C ASP A 494 4.96 36.32 20.67
N SER A 495 5.23 36.20 19.36
CA SER A 495 5.49 37.37 18.48
C SER A 495 4.29 38.33 18.41
N PHE A 496 3.07 37.82 18.53
CA PHE A 496 1.85 38.63 18.55
C PHE A 496 1.56 39.22 19.95
N THR A 497 1.89 38.48 21.01
CA THR A 497 1.79 39.02 22.37
C THR A 497 2.84 40.08 22.64
N GLN A 498 3.97 40.12 21.95
CA GLN A 498 4.98 41.17 22.12
C GLN A 498 4.48 42.56 21.66
N ASP A 499 3.56 42.62 20.69
CA ASP A 499 2.83 43.86 20.33
C ASP A 499 1.71 44.21 21.33
N SER A 500 1.21 43.25 22.11
CA SER A 500 0.17 43.46 23.14
C SER A 500 0.73 43.54 24.57
N ALA A 501 2.01 43.23 24.76
CA ALA A 501 2.71 43.12 26.05
C ALA A 501 3.03 44.48 26.68
N ARG A 502 2.57 45.59 26.09
CA ARG A 502 2.56 46.87 26.79
C ARG A 502 1.41 46.98 27.80
N ASN A 503 0.37 46.14 27.76
CA ASN A 503 -0.85 46.40 28.54
C ASN A 503 -1.56 45.23 29.26
N ARG A 504 -0.95 44.07 29.47
CA ARG A 504 -1.62 43.00 30.25
C ARG A 504 -0.71 42.27 31.23
N THR A 505 -0.48 42.90 32.37
CA THR A 505 -0.33 42.17 33.64
C THR A 505 -1.72 41.68 34.06
N ILE A 506 -1.79 40.41 34.48
CA ILE A 506 -2.97 39.74 35.09
C ILE A 506 -3.99 39.18 34.07
N LEU A 507 -3.69 38.01 33.52
CA LEU A 507 -4.72 37.03 33.16
C LEU A 507 -4.31 35.67 33.72
N ASN A 508 -5.21 35.11 34.52
CA ASN A 508 -4.98 34.04 35.48
C ASN A 508 -4.34 32.78 34.88
N ARG A 509 -3.20 32.39 35.47
CA ARG A 509 -2.52 31.10 35.25
C ARG A 509 -3.43 29.89 35.50
N ARG A 510 -4.47 30.03 36.33
CA ARG A 510 -5.39 28.95 36.72
C ARG A 510 -6.37 28.50 35.63
N GLU A 511 -6.77 29.37 34.71
CA GLU A 511 -7.77 29.00 33.69
C GLU A 511 -7.15 28.21 32.51
N LYS A 512 -5.83 28.35 32.33
CA LYS A 512 -5.05 27.60 31.33
C LYS A 512 -4.88 26.13 31.75
N ASP A 513 -4.75 25.87 33.06
CA ASP A 513 -4.51 24.53 33.61
C ASP A 513 -5.78 23.67 33.63
N ASP A 514 -6.97 24.28 33.75
CA ASP A 514 -8.24 23.54 33.77
C ASP A 514 -8.79 23.23 32.37
N LEU A 515 -8.40 23.98 31.33
CA LEU A 515 -8.69 23.59 29.92
C LEU A 515 -7.84 22.40 29.44
N ILE A 516 -6.66 22.18 30.05
CA ILE A 516 -5.75 21.07 29.74
C ILE A 516 -6.19 19.77 30.43
N LYS A 517 -7.06 19.84 31.44
CA LYS A 517 -7.64 18.68 32.16
C LYS A 517 -8.87 18.04 31.51
N ALA A 518 -9.29 18.49 30.32
CA ALA A 518 -10.22 17.71 29.52
C ALA A 518 -9.50 16.43 29.09
N VAL A 519 -9.85 15.31 29.74
CA VAL A 519 -9.23 13.97 29.59
C VAL A 519 -9.14 13.59 28.12
N HIS A 520 -8.04 13.97 27.50
CA HIS A 520 -7.62 13.47 26.20
C HIS A 520 -7.04 12.09 26.44
N ILE A 521 -7.61 11.08 25.79
CA ILE A 521 -6.95 9.79 25.63
C ILE A 521 -5.65 10.08 24.88
N VAL A 522 -4.54 10.19 25.61
CA VAL A 522 -3.21 10.40 25.03
C VAL A 522 -2.88 9.13 24.25
N ARG A 523 -2.82 9.24 22.92
CA ARG A 523 -2.36 8.13 22.09
C ARG A 523 -0.90 7.83 22.45
N PRO A 524 -0.50 6.55 22.56
CA PRO A 524 0.87 6.19 22.89
C PRO A 524 1.82 6.81 21.87
N GLN A 525 2.82 7.53 22.36
CA GLN A 525 3.81 8.21 21.54
C GLN A 525 4.95 7.24 21.20
N PHE A 526 5.79 7.61 20.23
CA PHE A 526 6.97 6.82 19.89
C PHE A 526 7.87 6.61 21.12
N THR A 527 7.98 7.63 21.98
CA THR A 527 8.69 7.57 23.26
C THR A 527 8.11 6.58 24.27
N ASP A 528 6.82 6.27 24.20
CA ASP A 528 6.16 5.33 25.11
C ASP A 528 6.37 3.87 24.66
N ILE A 529 6.28 3.64 23.34
CA ILE A 529 6.37 2.30 22.75
C ILE A 529 7.83 1.81 22.71
N TYR A 530 8.76 2.68 22.34
CA TYR A 530 10.16 2.34 22.11
C TYR A 530 11.08 2.80 23.24
N ARG A 531 10.56 2.92 24.46
CA ARG A 531 11.30 3.43 25.62
C ARG A 531 12.67 2.75 25.85
N TYR A 532 12.77 1.44 25.58
CA TYR A 532 14.01 0.68 25.72
C TYR A 532 15.11 1.05 24.70
N LEU A 533 14.71 1.65 23.57
CA LEU A 533 15.61 2.10 22.50
C LEU A 533 16.01 3.58 22.65
N LEU A 534 15.53 4.24 23.70
CA LEU A 534 15.79 5.64 23.99
C LEU A 534 16.72 5.76 25.20
N GLU A 535 17.48 6.84 25.23
CA GLU A 535 18.36 7.19 26.34
C GLU A 535 18.02 8.58 26.83
N TYR A 536 18.06 8.73 28.16
CA TYR A 536 17.83 10.01 28.80
C TYR A 536 19.12 10.82 28.75
N GLU A 537 19.00 12.11 28.46
CA GLU A 537 20.09 13.04 28.63
C GLU A 537 20.33 13.21 30.14
N ASN A 538 21.33 12.50 30.68
CA ASN A 538 21.77 12.70 32.05
C ASN A 538 22.31 14.13 32.17
N LYS A 539 21.64 14.96 32.97
CA LYS A 539 22.09 16.33 33.29
C LYS A 539 23.40 16.35 34.05
#